data_AF-A0A950ICG1-F1
#
_entry.id   AF-A0A950ICG1-F1
#
_cell.length_a   1.000
_cell.length_b   1.000
_cell.length_c   1.000
_cell.angle_alpha   90.00
_cell.angle_beta   90.00
_cell.angle_gamma   90.00
#
_symmetry.space_group_name_H-M   'P 1'
#
loop_
_entity.id
_entity.type
_entity.pdbx_description
1 polymer ?
#
loop_
_entity_poly.entity_id
_entity_poly.type
_entity_poly.pdbx_seq_one_letter_code
_entity_poly.pdbx_strand_id
1 'polypeptide(L)' 'MLDEAVRTIRAPRGTALRARSWQTEAALRMLMNNLDPEVAERPEDLVVYGGIGKAARDWASFDR' A
#
# COMPACT_ATOMS: atom_id res chain seq x y z
N MET A 1 -21.33 -11.03 13.16
CA MET A 1 -19.90 -10.88 12.82
C MET A 1 -19.81 -9.69 11.90
N LEU A 2 -19.25 -8.58 12.36
CA LEU A 2 -19.08 -7.40 11.52
C LEU A 2 -17.86 -7.68 10.65
N ASP A 3 -18.07 -7.76 9.34
CA ASP A 3 -16.98 -7.60 8.36
C ASP A 3 -16.39 -6.21 8.60
N GLU A 4 -15.24 -6.13 9.27
CA GLU A 4 -14.37 -4.97 9.10
C GLU A 4 -13.98 -4.97 7.63
N ALA A 5 -14.48 -4.00 6.87
CA ALA A 5 -14.17 -3.89 5.45
C ALA A 5 -12.65 -3.79 5.28
N VAL A 6 -12.04 -4.88 4.80
CA VAL A 6 -10.59 -4.96 4.58
C VAL A 6 -10.17 -3.84 3.64
N ARG A 7 -9.27 -2.99 4.13
CA ARG A 7 -8.77 -1.84 3.36
C ARG A 7 -8.04 -2.34 2.11
N THR A 8 -8.61 -2.09 0.95
CA THR A 8 -7.99 -2.41 -0.34
C THR A 8 -7.11 -1.24 -0.78
N ILE A 9 -5.80 -1.46 -0.88
CA ILE A 9 -4.84 -0.47 -1.38
C ILE A 9 -4.53 -0.76 -2.85
N ARG A 10 -4.48 0.28 -3.69
CA ARG A 10 -3.97 0.17 -5.07
C ARG A 10 -3.22 1.45 -5.44
N ALA A 11 -2.13 1.31 -6.20
CA ALA A 11 -1.36 2.46 -6.65
C ALA A 11 -2.20 3.38 -7.58
N PRO A 12 -2.19 4.71 -7.36
CA PRO A 12 -2.75 5.68 -8.30
C PRO A 12 -2.20 5.48 -9.72
N ARG A 13 -3.09 5.57 -10.72
CA ARG A 13 -2.75 5.41 -12.15
C ARG A 13 -2.90 6.75 -12.89
N GLY A 14 -2.30 6.83 -14.09
CA GLY A 14 -2.33 8.03 -14.92
C GLY A 14 -1.31 9.10 -14.50
N THR A 15 -1.42 10.29 -15.10
CA THR A 15 -0.43 11.37 -15.00
C THR A 15 -0.72 12.40 -13.90
N ALA A 16 -1.88 12.32 -13.23
CA ALA A 16 -2.22 13.22 -12.13
C ALA A 16 -1.39 12.90 -10.87
N LEU A 17 -0.85 13.94 -10.23
CA LEU A 17 -0.04 13.83 -9.01
C LEU A 17 -0.91 13.99 -7.75
N ARG A 18 -0.64 13.19 -6.72
CA ARG A 18 -1.11 13.40 -5.34
C ARG A 18 -0.03 14.04 -4.47
N ALA A 19 1.23 13.74 -4.74
CA ALA A 19 2.38 14.37 -4.12
C ALA A 19 2.83 15.64 -4.88
N ARG A 20 3.83 16.36 -4.34
CA ARG A 20 4.32 17.63 -4.90
C ARG A 20 5.28 17.47 -6.09
N SER A 21 5.83 16.29 -6.31
CA SER A 21 6.76 16.00 -7.39
C SER A 21 6.67 14.55 -7.83
N TRP A 22 7.14 14.24 -9.05
CA TRP A 22 7.20 12.87 -9.53
C TRP A 22 8.08 11.96 -8.68
N GLN A 23 9.18 12.46 -8.12
CA GLN A 23 10.06 11.68 -7.26
C GLN A 23 9.34 11.21 -5.99
N THR A 24 8.53 12.10 -5.38
CA THR A 24 7.75 11.75 -4.18
C THR A 24 6.50 10.95 -4.50
N GLU A 25 5.86 11.21 -5.63
CA GLU A 25 4.73 10.42 -6.15
C GLU A 25 5.15 8.98 -6.48
N ALA A 26 6.33 8.78 -7.07
CA ALA A 26 6.83 7.46 -7.42
C ALA A 26 6.99 6.57 -6.17
N ALA A 27 7.56 7.12 -5.09
CA ALA A 27 7.67 6.42 -3.82
C ALA A 27 6.29 6.04 -3.25
N LEU A 28 5.33 6.97 -3.28
CA LEU A 28 3.95 6.71 -2.84
C LEU A 28 3.30 5.59 -3.66
N ARG A 29 3.41 5.65 -4.99
CA ARG A 29 2.85 4.63 -5.89
C ARG A 29 3.48 3.27 -5.67
N MET A 30 4.80 3.20 -5.49
CA MET A 30 5.49 1.94 -5.22
C MET A 30 5.12 1.36 -3.86
N LEU A 31 5.01 2.19 -2.83
CA LEU A 31 4.53 1.76 -1.51
C LEU A 31 3.11 1.16 -1.60
N MET A 32 2.20 1.85 -2.29
CA MET A 32 0.83 1.36 -2.48
C MET A 32 0.77 0.12 -3.39
N ASN A 33 1.64 0.03 -4.40
CA ASN A 33 1.72 -1.13 -5.29
C ASN A 33 2.14 -2.40 -4.54
N ASN A 34 3.06 -2.28 -3.58
CA ASN A 34 3.44 -3.39 -2.71
C ASN A 34 2.27 -3.95 -1.89
N LEU A 35 1.16 -3.21 -1.74
CA LEU A 35 -0.03 -3.63 -0.99
C LEU A 35 -1.25 -3.84 -1.89
N ASP A 36 -1.08 -3.85 -3.22
CA ASP A 36 -2.15 -4.21 -4.14
C ASP A 36 -2.52 -5.70 -3.93
N PRO A 37 -3.81 -6.08 -3.82
CA PRO A 37 -4.21 -7.48 -3.68
C PRO A 37 -3.74 -8.40 -4.80
N GLU A 38 -3.40 -7.86 -5.97
CA GLU A 38 -2.81 -8.63 -7.07
C GLU A 38 -1.29 -8.80 -6.95
N VAL A 39 -0.66 -8.15 -5.97
CA VAL A 39 0.80 -8.12 -5.76
C VAL A 39 1.21 -8.73 -4.42
N ALA A 40 0.53 -8.35 -3.34
CA ALA A 40 0.84 -8.76 -1.98
C ALA A 40 0.24 -10.13 -1.63
N GLU A 41 0.98 -10.95 -0.88
CA GLU A 41 0.50 -12.22 -0.34
C GLU A 41 -0.60 -12.04 0.72
N ARG A 42 -0.49 -11.01 1.57
CA ARG A 42 -1.48 -10.71 2.64
C ARG A 42 -1.54 -9.21 2.97
N PRO A 43 -2.11 -8.38 2.08
CA PRO A 43 -2.08 -6.93 2.17
C PRO A 43 -2.77 -6.34 3.42
N GLU A 44 -3.79 -7.03 3.97
CA GLU A 44 -4.51 -6.63 5.17
C GLU A 44 -3.62 -6.57 6.43
N ASP A 45 -2.54 -7.35 6.44
CA ASP A 45 -1.53 -7.38 7.49
C ASP A 45 -0.28 -6.55 7.13
N LEU A 46 -0.34 -5.82 6.01
CA LEU A 46 0.77 -5.10 5.36
C LEU A 46 1.88 -6.02 4.81
N VAL A 47 1.64 -7.32 4.72
CA VAL A 47 2.64 -8.32 4.29
C VAL A 47 2.66 -8.40 2.77
N VAL A 48 3.86 -8.21 2.19
CA VAL A 48 4.09 -8.27 0.74
C VAL A 48 4.46 -9.70 0.34
N TYR A 49 5.58 -10.21 0.86
CA TYR A 49 6.05 -11.58 0.63
C TYR A 49 7.11 -11.96 1.67
N GLY A 50 7.56 -13.22 1.65
CA GLY A 50 8.67 -13.68 2.49
C GLY A 50 8.27 -13.87 3.96
N GLY A 51 7.07 -14.39 4.20
CA GLY A 51 6.56 -14.68 5.54
C GLY A 51 5.99 -13.43 6.22
N ILE A 52 6.86 -12.62 6.84
CA ILE A 52 6.48 -11.40 7.57
C ILE A 52 7.09 -10.12 6.97
N GLY A 53 7.59 -10.18 5.74
CA GLY A 53 8.11 -9.00 5.04
C GLY A 53 6.99 -8.00 4.76
N LYS A 54 6.96 -6.90 5.53
CA LYS A 54 5.91 -5.87 5.46
C LYS A 54 6.34 -4.61 4.72
N ALA A 55 5.39 -3.95 4.05
CA ALA A 55 5.60 -2.66 3.39
C ALA A 55 5.71 -1.49 4.39
N ALA A 56 5.06 -1.60 5.55
CA ALA A 56 5.13 -0.66 6.67
C ALA A 56 5.02 -1.42 8.00
N ARG A 57 5.39 -0.77 9.11
CA ARG A 57 5.39 -1.39 10.45
C ARG A 57 3.97 -1.78 10.90
N ASP A 58 3.05 -0.84 10.77
CA ASP A 58 1.64 -0.90 11.16
C ASP A 58 0.84 0.11 10.34
N TRP A 59 -0.48 0.07 10.44
CA TRP A 59 -1.37 0.95 9.67
C TRP A 59 -1.17 2.43 10.01
N ALA A 60 -0.87 2.76 11.28
CA ALA A 60 -0.58 4.13 11.69
C ALA A 60 0.70 4.67 11.02
N SER A 61 1.71 3.82 10.83
CA SER A 61 2.94 4.17 10.11
C SER A 61 2.72 4.30 8.60
N PHE A 62 1.77 3.55 8.03
CA PHE A 62 1.39 3.66 6.63
C PHE A 62 0.61 4.95 6.34
N ASP A 63 -0.24 5.39 7.27
CA ASP A 63 -1.12 6.57 7.11
C ASP A 63 -0.44 7.92 7.39
N ARG A 64 0.78 7.90 7.93
CA ARG A 64 1.53 9.10 8.30
C ARG A 64 2.36 9.66 7.15
#